data_AF-A0A251X4K3-F1
#
_entry.id   AF-A0A251X4K3-F1
#
_cell.length_a   1.000
_cell.length_b   1.000
_cell.length_c   1.000
_cell.angle_alpha   90.00
_cell.angle_beta   90.00
_cell.angle_gamma   90.00
#
_symmetry.space_group_name_H-M   'P 1'
#
loop_
_entity.id
_entity.type
_entity.pdbx_description
1 polymer ?
#
loop_
_entity_poly.entity_id
_entity_poly.type
_entity_poly.pdbx_seq_one_letter_code
_entity_poly.pdbx_strand_id
1 'polypeptide(L)'
;MRIISSLIGFALLFFLAWPYINVYRLSGAAAAPQSPALESMLDMESIRKTYQAQLEKNIQTTVNSTGVQANGILGNVLQNIGNLGGMAVEQYVDVNWVRQQLQGTATDPTLWGSMDYAFFESPTRFVVRKGKLGENPTFVELTLQDWSWRVTAIY
;
A
#
# COMPACT_ATOMS: atom_id res chain seq x y z
N MET A 1 33.78 -18.80 16.65
CA MET A 1 32.30 -18.81 16.75
C MET A 1 31.70 -17.47 17.17
N ARG A 2 32.26 -16.75 18.17
CA ARG A 2 31.74 -15.43 18.62
C ARG A 2 31.62 -14.36 17.51
N ILE A 3 32.58 -14.30 16.60
CA ILE A 3 32.58 -13.33 15.49
C ILE A 3 31.43 -13.61 14.52
N ILE A 4 31.17 -14.88 14.18
CA ILE A 4 30.09 -15.28 13.27
C ILE A 4 28.73 -14.94 13.89
N SER A 5 28.52 -15.23 15.18
CA SER A 5 27.28 -14.85 15.86
C SER A 5 27.07 -13.33 15.91
N SER A 6 28.14 -12.55 16.11
CA SER A 6 28.05 -11.09 16.08
C SER A 6 27.73 -10.56 14.68
N LEU A 7 28.31 -11.14 13.62
CA LEU A 7 28.01 -10.77 12.24
C LEU A 7 26.55 -11.09 11.86
N ILE A 8 26.04 -12.25 12.27
CA ILE A 8 24.64 -12.62 12.04
C ILE A 8 23.70 -11.67 12.78
N GLY A 9 24.00 -11.36 14.05
CA GLY A 9 23.21 -10.40 14.83
C GLY A 9 23.17 -9.03 14.17
N PHE A 10 24.32 -8.56 13.65
CA PHE A 10 24.40 -7.30 12.93
C PHE A 10 23.61 -7.33 11.62
N ALA A 11 23.74 -8.38 10.82
CA ALA A 11 22.97 -8.56 9.59
C ALA A 11 21.46 -8.56 9.85
N LEU A 12 21.00 -9.19 10.94
CA LEU A 12 19.60 -9.17 11.35
C LEU A 12 19.12 -7.77 11.74
N LEU A 13 19.93 -7.00 12.49
CA LEU A 13 19.58 -5.62 12.83
C LEU A 13 19.47 -4.74 11.57
N PHE A 14 20.39 -4.91 10.62
CA PHE A 14 20.32 -4.21 9.33
C PHE A 14 19.05 -4.58 8.57
N PHE A 15 18.75 -5.87 8.49
CA PHE A 15 17.55 -6.36 7.82
C PHE A 15 16.27 -5.80 8.46
N LEU A 16 16.19 -5.77 9.78
CA LEU A 16 15.04 -5.22 10.52
C LEU A 16 14.89 -3.70 10.34
N ALA A 17 16.00 -2.95 10.29
CA ALA A 17 15.98 -1.50 10.12
C ALA A 17 15.70 -1.07 8.68
N TRP A 18 16.03 -1.91 7.70
CA TRP A 18 15.98 -1.56 6.27
C TRP A 18 14.62 -1.06 5.77
N PRO A 19 13.46 -1.73 6.02
CA PRO A 19 12.18 -1.21 5.54
C PRO A 19 11.84 0.15 6.17
N TYR A 20 12.18 0.40 7.44
CA TYR A 20 11.95 1.70 8.08
C TYR A 20 12.72 2.82 7.38
N ILE A 21 13.97 2.58 6.98
CA ILE A 21 14.74 3.55 6.18
C ILE A 21 14.03 3.83 4.84
N ASN A 22 13.47 2.81 4.20
CA ASN A 22 12.72 2.99 2.96
C ASN A 22 11.43 3.78 3.16
N VAL A 23 10.69 3.54 4.24
CA VAL A 23 9.49 4.33 4.57
C VAL A 23 9.85 5.79 4.80
N TYR A 24 10.94 6.08 5.50
CA TYR A 24 11.42 7.45 5.68
C TYR A 24 11.77 8.12 4.34
N ARG A 25 12.47 7.42 3.44
CA ARG A 25 12.79 7.93 2.10
C ARG A 25 11.54 8.12 1.24
N LEU A 26 10.60 7.18 1.30
CA LEU A 26 9.31 7.23 0.61
C LEU A 26 8.53 8.47 1.05
N SER A 27 8.49 8.70 2.37
CA SER A 27 7.86 9.84 3.00
C SER A 27 8.43 11.18 2.49
N GLY A 28 9.76 11.29 2.40
CA GLY A 28 10.41 12.46 1.82
C GLY A 28 10.15 12.62 0.31
N ALA A 29 10.18 11.52 -0.45
CA ALA A 29 9.92 11.54 -1.88
C ALA A 29 8.46 11.90 -2.22
N ALA A 30 7.50 11.50 -1.38
CA ALA A 30 6.10 11.86 -1.51
C ALA A 30 5.82 13.33 -1.19
N ALA A 31 6.58 13.92 -0.26
CA ALA A 31 6.45 15.34 0.10
C ALA A 31 6.99 16.29 -1.01
N ALA A 32 7.95 15.84 -1.81
CA ALA A 32 8.51 16.63 -2.89
C ALA A 32 7.62 16.59 -4.17
N PRO A 33 7.22 17.75 -4.72
CA PRO A 33 6.49 17.79 -5.98
C PRO A 33 7.29 17.13 -7.11
N GLN A 34 6.65 16.23 -7.88
CA GLN A 34 7.21 15.59 -9.08
C GLN A 34 8.57 14.89 -8.86
N SER A 35 8.80 14.31 -7.67
CA SER A 35 10.02 13.57 -7.38
C SER A 35 10.15 12.29 -8.22
N PRO A 36 11.17 12.15 -9.10
CA PRO A 36 11.43 10.91 -9.83
C PRO A 36 11.79 9.75 -8.88
N ALA A 37 12.29 10.07 -7.68
CA ALA A 37 12.57 9.08 -6.67
C ALA A 37 11.31 8.36 -6.21
N LEU A 38 10.15 9.05 -6.16
CA LEU A 38 8.89 8.42 -5.78
C LEU A 38 8.55 7.30 -6.77
N GLU A 39 8.57 7.59 -8.08
CA GLU A 39 8.23 6.62 -9.12
C GLU A 39 9.07 5.34 -9.04
N SER A 40 10.36 5.47 -8.75
CA SER A 40 11.26 4.31 -8.60
C SER A 40 10.94 3.41 -7.38
N MET A 41 10.20 3.94 -6.41
CA MET A 41 9.78 3.25 -5.20
C MET A 41 8.37 2.66 -5.30
N LEU A 42 7.66 2.89 -6.41
CA LEU A 42 6.31 2.40 -6.64
C LEU A 42 6.32 1.29 -7.68
N ASP A 43 5.69 0.17 -7.35
CA ASP A 43 5.28 -0.81 -8.35
C ASP A 43 3.83 -0.50 -8.72
N MET A 44 3.65 0.42 -9.67
CA MET A 44 2.33 0.89 -10.09
C MET A 44 1.46 -0.23 -10.67
N GLU A 45 2.06 -1.25 -11.28
CA GLU A 45 1.33 -2.41 -11.79
C GLU A 45 0.74 -3.22 -10.63
N SER A 46 1.55 -3.55 -9.62
CA SER A 46 1.09 -4.25 -8.42
C SER A 46 0.06 -3.44 -7.63
N ILE A 47 0.26 -2.12 -7.50
CA ILE A 47 -0.67 -1.23 -6.79
C ILE A 47 -2.05 -1.26 -7.47
N ARG A 48 -2.10 -1.07 -8.79
CA ARG A 48 -3.36 -1.09 -9.56
C ARG A 48 -4.05 -2.44 -9.46
N LYS A 49 -3.29 -3.53 -9.63
CA LYS A 49 -3.81 -4.90 -9.55
C LYS A 49 -4.41 -5.19 -8.17
N THR A 50 -3.72 -4.79 -7.11
CA THR A 50 -4.21 -4.99 -5.74
C THR A 50 -5.45 -4.14 -5.47
N TYR A 51 -5.44 -2.88 -5.90
CA TYR A 51 -6.59 -1.99 -5.78
C TYR A 51 -7.82 -2.52 -6.53
N GLN A 52 -7.64 -3.03 -7.75
CA GLN A 52 -8.71 -3.67 -8.53
C GLN A 52 -9.27 -4.90 -7.81
N ALA A 53 -8.40 -5.81 -7.36
CA ALA A 53 -8.83 -7.01 -6.63
C ALA A 53 -9.60 -6.66 -5.35
N GLN A 54 -9.21 -5.58 -4.67
CA GLN A 54 -9.90 -5.10 -3.48
C GLN A 54 -11.26 -4.48 -3.80
N LEU A 55 -11.35 -3.72 -4.89
CA LEU A 55 -12.63 -3.18 -5.39
C LEU A 55 -13.60 -4.31 -5.75
N GLU A 56 -13.14 -5.32 -6.50
CA GLU A 56 -13.94 -6.50 -6.85
C GLU A 56 -14.42 -7.26 -5.60
N LYS A 57 -13.53 -7.47 -4.62
CA LYS A 57 -13.88 -8.10 -3.34
C LYS A 57 -14.91 -7.30 -2.55
N ASN A 58 -14.78 -5.97 -2.52
CA ASN A 58 -15.72 -5.09 -1.83
C ASN A 58 -17.10 -5.14 -2.50
N ILE A 59 -17.16 -5.07 -3.83
CA ILE A 59 -18.41 -5.21 -4.60
C ILE A 59 -19.07 -6.56 -4.32
N GLN A 60 -18.30 -7.65 -4.39
CA GLN A 60 -18.82 -8.99 -4.15
C GLN A 60 -19.34 -9.15 -2.71
N THR A 61 -18.64 -8.58 -1.74
CA THR A 61 -19.07 -8.56 -0.33
C THR A 61 -20.38 -7.79 -0.17
N THR A 62 -20.53 -6.62 -0.79
CA THR A 62 -21.78 -5.83 -0.75
C THR A 62 -22.95 -6.54 -1.42
N VAL A 63 -22.74 -7.20 -2.56
CA VAL A 63 -23.78 -7.99 -3.25
C VAL A 63 -24.25 -9.12 -2.34
N ASN A 64 -23.32 -9.84 -1.72
CA ASN A 64 -23.63 -10.96 -0.83
C ASN A 64 -24.32 -10.51 0.48
N SER A 65 -23.90 -9.38 1.07
CA SER A 65 -24.42 -8.91 2.35
C SER A 65 -25.78 -8.20 2.25
N THR A 66 -26.08 -7.58 1.11
CA THR A 66 -27.35 -6.85 0.90
C THR A 66 -28.48 -7.76 0.41
N GLY A 67 -28.22 -9.05 0.16
CA GLY A 67 -29.21 -9.98 -0.38
C GLY A 67 -29.70 -9.60 -1.79
N VAL A 68 -28.97 -8.71 -2.47
CA VAL A 68 -29.26 -8.31 -3.85
C VAL A 68 -29.00 -9.54 -4.70
N GLN A 69 -30.06 -10.14 -5.26
CA GLN A 69 -29.92 -11.26 -6.16
C GLN A 69 -28.97 -10.86 -7.31
N ALA A 70 -27.93 -11.66 -7.54
CA ALA A 70 -26.97 -11.40 -8.60
C ALA A 70 -27.65 -11.24 -9.98
N ASN A 71 -28.82 -11.86 -10.17
CA ASN A 71 -29.65 -11.79 -11.37
C ASN A 71 -30.56 -10.55 -11.45
N GLY A 72 -30.59 -9.70 -10.43
CA GLY A 72 -31.35 -8.45 -10.42
C GLY A 72 -30.60 -7.31 -11.11
N ILE A 73 -31.32 -6.30 -11.59
CA ILE A 73 -30.75 -5.13 -12.29
C ILE A 73 -29.60 -4.50 -11.49
N LEU A 74 -29.72 -4.40 -10.16
CA LEU A 74 -28.68 -3.87 -9.28
C LEU A 74 -27.45 -4.78 -9.17
N GLY A 75 -27.62 -6.11 -9.13
CA GLY A 75 -26.52 -7.07 -9.12
C GLY A 75 -25.73 -7.05 -10.42
N ASN A 76 -26.43 -6.99 -11.55
CA ASN A 76 -25.83 -6.85 -12.88
C ASN A 76 -25.10 -5.52 -13.05
N VAL A 77 -25.64 -4.40 -12.55
CA VAL A 77 -24.96 -3.10 -12.58
C VAL A 77 -23.68 -3.12 -11.73
N LEU A 78 -23.75 -3.66 -10.50
CA LEU A 78 -22.58 -3.75 -9.62
C LEU A 78 -21.48 -4.65 -10.20
N GLN A 79 -21.83 -5.78 -10.83
CA GLN A 79 -20.86 -6.65 -11.52
C GLN A 79 -20.26 -5.98 -12.77
N ASN A 80 -21.09 -5.28 -13.55
CA ASN A 80 -20.59 -4.55 -14.72
C ASN A 80 -19.69 -3.37 -14.33
N ILE A 81 -19.92 -2.72 -13.18
CA ILE A 81 -19.01 -1.72 -12.62
C ILE A 81 -17.66 -2.34 -12.23
N GLY A 82 -17.64 -3.56 -11.69
CA GLY A 82 -16.40 -4.31 -11.44
C GLY A 82 -15.58 -4.52 -12.72
N ASN A 83 -16.23 -4.96 -13.80
CA ASN A 83 -15.58 -5.22 -15.09
C ASN A 83 -15.15 -3.93 -15.83
N LEU A 84 -15.93 -2.85 -15.75
CA LEU A 84 -15.57 -1.53 -16.28
C LEU A 84 -14.51 -0.83 -15.41
N GLY A 85 -14.41 -1.23 -14.14
CA GLY A 85 -13.49 -0.70 -13.15
C GLY A 85 -12.03 -0.91 -13.51
N GLY A 86 -11.65 -2.01 -14.18
CA GLY A 86 -10.25 -2.28 -14.54
C GLY A 86 -9.60 -1.16 -15.36
N MET A 87 -10.25 -0.71 -16.44
CA MET A 87 -9.77 0.41 -17.27
C MET A 87 -9.82 1.76 -16.53
N ALA A 88 -10.80 1.96 -15.64
CA ALA A 88 -10.90 3.17 -14.83
C ALA A 88 -9.83 3.22 -13.72
N VAL A 89 -9.46 2.09 -13.14
CA VAL A 89 -8.41 1.97 -12.11
C VAL A 89 -7.06 2.33 -12.69
N GLU A 90 -6.73 1.90 -13.91
CA GLU A 90 -5.46 2.27 -14.55
C GLU A 90 -5.28 3.78 -14.74
N GLN A 91 -6.36 4.49 -15.08
CA GLN A 91 -6.34 5.94 -15.27
C GLN A 91 -6.42 6.72 -13.95
N TYR A 92 -7.13 6.19 -12.95
CA TYR A 92 -7.33 6.85 -11.67
C TYR A 92 -6.19 6.62 -10.67
N VAL A 93 -5.64 5.41 -10.63
CA VAL A 93 -4.52 5.02 -9.77
C VAL A 93 -3.22 5.35 -10.48
N ASP A 94 -2.86 6.64 -10.44
CA ASP A 94 -1.60 7.18 -10.93
C ASP A 94 -0.63 7.52 -9.77
N VAL A 95 0.57 8.01 -10.12
CA VAL A 95 1.59 8.39 -9.14
C VAL A 95 1.11 9.54 -8.25
N ASN A 96 0.24 10.42 -8.75
CA ASN A 96 -0.28 11.54 -7.97
C ASN A 96 -1.31 11.07 -6.94
N TRP A 97 -2.17 10.13 -7.30
CA TRP A 97 -3.08 9.44 -6.39
C TRP A 97 -2.28 8.76 -5.28
N VAL A 98 -1.24 7.99 -5.63
CA VAL A 98 -0.36 7.36 -4.63
C VAL A 98 0.27 8.42 -3.71
N ARG A 99 0.79 9.51 -4.28
CA ARG A 99 1.37 10.61 -3.50
C ARG A 99 0.36 11.16 -2.48
N GLN A 100 -0.89 11.38 -2.89
CA GLN A 100 -1.95 11.85 -1.99
C GLN A 100 -2.24 10.84 -0.87
N GLN A 101 -2.22 9.54 -1.16
CA GLN A 101 -2.39 8.51 -0.12
C GLN A 101 -1.21 8.49 0.87
N LEU A 102 0.00 8.77 0.41
CA LEU A 102 1.21 8.83 1.24
C LEU A 102 1.35 10.15 2.01
N GLN A 103 0.56 11.17 1.71
CA GLN A 103 0.55 12.40 2.51
C GLN A 103 0.02 12.12 3.91
N GLY A 104 0.64 12.79 4.87
CA GLY A 104 0.28 12.67 6.28
C GLY A 104 -0.96 13.48 6.66
N THR A 105 -0.99 13.91 7.91
CA THR A 105 -2.08 14.71 8.48
C THR A 105 -1.76 16.20 8.36
N ALA A 106 -2.69 17.06 8.77
CA ALA A 106 -2.44 18.50 8.88
C ALA A 106 -1.31 18.85 9.87
N THR A 107 -1.10 18.00 10.89
CA THR A 107 -0.07 18.22 11.92
C THR A 107 1.31 17.75 11.48
N ASP A 108 1.36 16.65 10.72
CA ASP A 108 2.59 16.17 10.08
C ASP A 108 2.28 15.72 8.65
N PRO A 109 2.74 16.47 7.62
CA PRO A 109 2.38 16.21 6.23
C PRO A 109 3.07 14.97 5.65
N THR A 110 3.90 14.28 6.43
CA THR A 110 4.72 13.17 5.97
C THR A 110 4.10 11.83 6.39
N LEU A 111 4.29 10.78 5.57
CA LEU A 111 3.90 9.41 5.93
C LEU A 111 4.55 8.98 7.25
N TRP A 112 5.83 9.30 7.40
CA TRP A 112 6.62 8.91 8.57
C TRP A 112 6.06 9.48 9.87
N GLY A 113 5.64 10.75 9.89
CA GLY A 113 5.09 11.34 11.11
C GLY A 113 3.62 11.03 11.36
N SER A 114 2.90 10.53 10.36
CA SER A 114 1.49 10.15 10.46
C SER A 114 1.25 8.65 10.63
N MET A 115 2.31 7.82 10.64
CA MET A 115 2.16 6.39 10.85
C MET A 115 1.84 6.06 12.31
N ASP A 116 0.81 5.25 12.51
CA ASP A 116 0.43 4.73 13.83
C ASP A 116 0.98 3.33 14.09
N TYR A 117 1.37 2.62 13.03
CA TYR A 117 1.91 1.27 13.11
C TYR A 117 2.76 0.95 11.89
N ALA A 118 3.86 0.22 12.09
CA ALA A 118 4.70 -0.26 11.00
C ALA A 118 5.41 -1.55 11.43
N PHE A 119 5.16 -2.66 10.73
CA PHE A 119 5.76 -3.95 11.06
C PHE A 119 5.80 -4.91 9.87
N PHE A 120 6.61 -5.97 10.00
CA PHE A 120 6.67 -7.04 9.02
C PHE A 120 5.43 -7.94 9.10
N GLU A 121 4.78 -8.18 7.95
CA GLU A 121 3.82 -9.27 7.79
C GLU A 121 4.50 -10.57 7.35
N SER A 122 5.62 -10.46 6.63
CA SER A 122 6.49 -11.58 6.27
C SER A 122 7.93 -11.05 6.06
N PRO A 123 8.96 -11.90 5.92
CA PRO A 123 10.32 -11.43 5.67
C PRO A 123 10.45 -10.51 4.44
N THR A 124 9.55 -10.61 3.47
CA THR A 124 9.57 -9.79 2.25
C THR A 124 8.41 -8.80 2.18
N ARG A 125 7.58 -8.67 3.22
CA ARG A 125 6.43 -7.75 3.26
C ARG A 125 6.41 -6.94 4.53
N PHE A 126 6.31 -5.64 4.39
CA PHE A 126 6.30 -4.68 5.47
C PHE A 126 5.11 -3.74 5.30
N VAL A 127 4.28 -3.64 6.33
CA VAL A 127 3.04 -2.87 6.27
C VAL A 127 3.15 -1.68 7.19
N VAL A 128 2.82 -0.52 6.65
CA VAL A 128 2.66 0.74 7.38
C VAL A 128 1.18 1.07 7.44
N ARG A 129 0.68 1.41 8.63
CA ARG A 129 -0.68 1.91 8.83
C ARG A 129 -0.63 3.37 9.23
N LYS A 130 -1.37 4.19 8.49
CA LYS A 130 -1.67 5.58 8.79
C LYS A 130 -3.11 5.68 9.28
N GLY A 131 -3.34 6.27 10.44
CA GLY A 131 -4.66 6.37 11.05
C GLY A 131 -4.92 5.28 12.09
N LYS A 132 -5.84 5.59 13.00
CA LYS A 132 -6.25 4.71 14.09
C LYS A 132 -7.10 3.56 13.57
N LEU A 133 -6.97 2.43 14.23
CA LEU A 133 -7.83 1.27 13.96
C LEU A 133 -9.29 1.65 14.27
N GLY A 134 -10.19 1.43 13.32
CA GLY A 134 -11.60 1.83 13.43
C GLY A 134 -11.95 3.22 12.90
N GLU A 135 -10.95 4.02 12.51
CA GLU A 135 -11.13 5.37 11.93
C GLU A 135 -10.73 5.40 10.43
N ASN A 136 -11.06 4.34 9.67
CA ASN A 136 -10.67 4.16 8.27
C ASN A 136 -9.16 4.35 8.01
N PRO A 137 -8.32 3.50 8.62
CA PRO A 137 -6.87 3.61 8.42
C PRO A 137 -6.50 3.28 6.97
N THR A 138 -5.45 3.95 6.47
CA THR A 138 -4.80 3.62 5.21
C THR A 138 -3.62 2.71 5.49
N PHE A 139 -3.56 1.59 4.79
CA PHE A 139 -2.44 0.66 4.79
C PHE A 139 -1.59 0.87 3.55
N VAL A 140 -0.27 0.89 3.74
CA VAL A 140 0.73 0.95 2.68
C VAL A 140 1.60 -0.28 2.82
N GLU A 141 1.51 -1.19 1.85
CA GLU A 141 2.32 -2.41 1.81
C GLU A 141 3.58 -2.15 0.98
N LEU A 142 4.73 -2.42 1.58
CA LEU A 142 6.01 -2.50 0.91
C LEU A 142 6.41 -3.97 0.74
N THR A 143 6.83 -4.34 -0.47
CA THR A 143 7.40 -5.65 -0.76
C THR A 143 8.86 -5.51 -1.15
N LEU A 144 9.70 -6.42 -0.66
CA LEU A 144 11.09 -6.53 -1.09
C LEU A 144 11.16 -7.19 -2.47
N GLN A 145 11.43 -6.39 -3.51
CA GLN A 145 11.58 -6.79 -4.91
C GLN A 145 12.98 -6.40 -5.38
N ASP A 146 13.75 -7.34 -5.93
CA ASP A 146 15.10 -7.08 -6.46
C ASP A 146 16.02 -6.32 -5.48
N TRP A 147 15.98 -6.70 -4.19
CA TRP A 147 16.71 -6.02 -3.10
C TRP A 147 16.31 -4.57 -2.83
N SER A 148 15.13 -4.16 -3.30
CA SER A 148 14.54 -2.85 -3.04
C SER A 148 13.15 -2.98 -2.43
N TRP A 149 12.84 -2.20 -1.40
CA TRP A 149 11.48 -2.13 -0.87
C TRP A 149 10.66 -1.19 -1.73
N ARG A 150 9.63 -1.73 -2.38
CA ARG A 150 8.72 -0.97 -3.23
C ARG A 150 7.30 -1.04 -2.70
N VAL A 151 6.55 0.03 -2.84
CA VAL A 151 5.13 0.05 -2.52
C VAL A 151 4.40 -0.79 -3.56
N THR A 152 3.72 -1.83 -3.10
CA THR A 152 2.98 -2.78 -3.95
C THR A 152 1.48 -2.73 -3.74
N ALA A 153 1.01 -2.17 -2.62
CA ALA A 153 -0.42 -2.00 -2.36
C ALA A 153 -0.69 -0.79 -1.46
N ILE A 154 -1.86 -0.18 -1.67
CA ILE A 154 -2.43 0.85 -0.81
C ILE A 154 -3.93 0.59 -0.69
N TYR A 155 -4.44 0.51 0.54
CA TYR A 155 -5.86 0.21 0.79
C TYR A 155 -6.38 0.69 2.14
#